data_AF-X1LAJ2-F1
#
_entry.id   AF-X1LAJ2-F1
#
_cell.length_a   1.000
_cell.length_b   1.000
_cell.length_c   1.000
_cell.angle_alpha   90.00
_cell.angle_beta   90.00
_cell.angle_gamma   90.00
#
_symmetry.space_group_name_H-M   'P 1'
#
loop_
_entity.id
_entity.type
_entity.pdbx_description
1 polymer ?
#
loop_
_entity_poly.entity_id
_entity_poly.type
_entity_poly.pdbx_seq_one_letter_code
_entity_poly.pdbx_strand_id
1 'polypeptide(L)'
;ELGRKPIIELGYADTPGSHMMAGQIGWSPNFESINGTIVFDGSLVPPIIGILKEPVRLTIKTGKVVKIEGGKEAAEYEKWLKSFNHPQMLKLAHVCYGFNPGARLTGDILEDERIWGGTEWGLGNVGAILVPGGISGPSHTDGICLNSSVWLDGVQIMDKGQILDPELKKLAEKLGKV
;
A
#
# COMPACT_ATOMS: atom_id res chain seq x y z
N GLU A 1 -7.74 13.86 14.99
CA GLU A 1 -6.67 13.05 15.62
C GLU A 1 -5.36 13.31 14.91
N LEU A 2 -4.26 13.38 15.66
CA LEU A 2 -2.91 13.27 15.11
C LEU A 2 -2.74 11.85 14.52
N GLY A 3 -1.91 11.69 13.48
CA GLY A 3 -1.78 10.44 12.73
C GLY A 3 -1.50 9.21 13.60
N ARG A 4 -1.84 8.02 13.07
CA ARG A 4 -1.57 6.74 13.77
C ARG A 4 -0.09 6.38 13.68
N LYS A 5 0.42 5.69 14.70
CA LYS A 5 1.81 5.21 14.72
C LYS A 5 2.05 4.24 13.57
N PRO A 6 3.19 4.35 12.87
CA PRO A 6 3.57 3.35 11.88
C PRO A 6 4.00 2.04 12.53
N ILE A 7 3.73 0.96 11.80
CA ILE A 7 4.24 -0.39 12.02
C ILE A 7 5.48 -0.55 11.14
N ILE A 8 6.49 -1.20 11.68
CA ILE A 8 7.76 -1.45 11.00
C ILE A 8 8.00 -2.95 10.99
N GLU A 9 8.00 -3.54 9.81
CA GLU A 9 8.23 -4.97 9.64
C GLU A 9 9.73 -5.21 9.47
N LEU A 10 10.34 -5.78 10.51
CA LEU A 10 11.78 -6.05 10.58
C LEU A 10 12.14 -7.49 10.17
N GLY A 11 11.15 -8.36 9.96
CA GLY A 11 11.36 -9.77 9.58
C GLY A 11 11.80 -10.69 10.71
N TYR A 12 11.81 -10.22 11.96
CA TYR A 12 12.10 -11.06 13.13
C TYR A 12 10.80 -11.61 13.71
N ALA A 13 10.72 -12.93 13.80
CA ALA A 13 9.62 -13.65 14.47
C ALA A 13 10.08 -14.18 15.83
N ASP A 14 10.64 -13.29 16.66
CA ASP A 14 11.23 -13.62 17.96
C ASP A 14 10.25 -13.51 19.15
N THR A 15 9.02 -13.06 18.89
CA THR A 15 7.94 -12.93 19.87
C THR A 15 6.66 -13.62 19.41
N PRO A 16 5.69 -13.93 20.30
CA PRO A 16 4.40 -14.49 19.87
C PRO A 16 3.60 -13.50 19.03
N GLY A 17 3.03 -13.97 17.91
CA GLY A 17 2.15 -13.16 17.06
C GLY A 17 2.35 -13.42 15.58
N SER A 18 1.70 -12.60 14.76
CA SER A 18 1.93 -12.57 13.31
C SER A 18 3.14 -11.68 13.02
N HIS A 19 4.04 -12.18 12.19
CA HIS A 19 5.24 -11.47 11.74
C HIS A 19 5.31 -11.51 10.23
N MET A 20 5.65 -10.38 9.62
CA MET A 20 5.76 -10.26 8.17
C MET A 20 7.23 -10.16 7.73
N MET A 21 7.47 -10.25 6.42
CA MET A 21 8.82 -10.12 5.89
C MET A 21 9.37 -8.71 6.09
N ALA A 22 10.69 -8.61 6.23
CA ALA A 22 11.36 -7.33 6.43
C ALA A 22 11.18 -6.38 5.24
N GLY A 23 11.18 -5.08 5.53
CA GLY A 23 11.25 -4.02 4.53
C GLY A 23 9.90 -3.41 4.15
N GLN A 24 8.95 -3.41 5.08
CA GLN A 24 7.72 -2.64 4.97
C GLN A 24 7.58 -1.67 6.14
N ILE A 25 7.09 -0.47 5.85
CA ILE A 25 6.66 0.51 6.85
C ILE A 25 5.20 0.85 6.55
N GLY A 26 4.27 0.46 7.42
CA GLY A 26 2.83 0.55 7.16
C GLY A 26 2.06 1.31 8.23
N TRP A 27 1.00 2.00 7.85
CA TRP A 27 0.07 2.63 8.81
C TRP A 27 -1.30 2.90 8.19
N SER A 28 -2.30 3.14 9.04
CA SER A 28 -3.60 3.66 8.61
C SER A 28 -3.62 5.19 8.73
N PRO A 29 -3.70 5.94 7.61
CA PRO A 29 -3.84 7.39 7.65
C PRO A 29 -5.14 7.81 8.34
N ASN A 30 -5.29 9.10 8.67
CA ASN A 30 -6.62 9.62 8.97
C ASN A 30 -7.51 9.38 7.74
N PHE A 31 -8.49 8.47 7.86
CA PHE A 31 -9.19 7.93 6.70
C PHE A 31 -9.88 9.04 5.89
N GLU A 32 -10.52 9.99 6.57
CA GLU A 32 -11.27 11.06 5.92
C GLU A 32 -10.38 12.13 5.27
N SER A 33 -9.08 12.17 5.59
CA SER A 33 -8.15 13.14 4.97
C SER A 33 -7.63 12.68 3.61
N ILE A 34 -7.80 11.40 3.24
CA ILE A 34 -7.26 10.86 1.99
C ILE A 34 -8.10 11.34 0.81
N ASN A 35 -7.47 12.05 -0.13
CA ASN A 35 -8.09 12.59 -1.34
C ASN A 35 -7.10 12.52 -2.51
N GLY A 36 -7.60 12.38 -3.73
CA GLY A 36 -6.79 12.41 -4.95
C GLY A 36 -6.97 11.16 -5.80
N THR A 37 -5.88 10.72 -6.44
CA THR A 37 -5.88 9.56 -7.33
C THR A 37 -4.78 8.60 -6.92
N ILE A 38 -5.12 7.33 -6.75
CA ILE A 38 -4.17 6.22 -6.58
C ILE A 38 -4.10 5.46 -7.91
N VAL A 39 -2.90 5.10 -8.35
CA VAL A 39 -2.68 4.37 -9.60
C VAL A 39 -1.89 3.11 -9.30
N PHE A 40 -2.55 1.97 -9.35
CA PHE A 40 -1.89 0.67 -9.25
C PHE A 40 -1.29 0.31 -10.59
N ASP A 41 0.02 0.09 -10.62
CA ASP A 41 0.83 -0.24 -11.79
C ASP A 41 1.84 -1.38 -11.53
N GLY A 42 1.81 -1.99 -10.34
CA GLY A 42 2.50 -3.23 -10.01
C GLY A 42 1.55 -4.44 -10.03
N SER A 43 1.29 -5.01 -8.86
CA SER A 43 0.29 -6.05 -8.66
C SER A 43 -0.94 -5.52 -7.91
N LEU A 44 -2.02 -6.29 -7.95
CA LEU A 44 -3.25 -6.03 -7.22
C LEU A 44 -3.78 -7.37 -6.73
N VAL A 45 -3.99 -7.55 -5.42
CA VAL A 45 -4.40 -8.85 -4.85
C VAL A 45 -5.27 -8.68 -3.62
N PRO A 46 -6.37 -9.44 -3.47
CA PRO A 46 -7.29 -9.95 -4.52
C PRO A 46 -8.00 -8.81 -5.28
N PRO A 47 -8.82 -9.07 -6.32
CA PRO A 47 -9.17 -10.36 -6.93
C PRO A 47 -8.24 -10.79 -8.04
N ILE A 48 -7.48 -9.84 -8.58
CA ILE A 48 -6.40 -10.15 -9.49
C ILE A 48 -5.37 -10.88 -8.64
N ILE A 49 -4.79 -11.97 -9.11
CA ILE A 49 -3.72 -12.66 -8.39
C ILE A 49 -2.54 -12.60 -9.34
N GLY A 50 -1.85 -11.46 -9.32
CA GLY A 50 -0.71 -11.25 -10.19
C GLY A 50 -0.40 -9.79 -10.54
N ILE A 51 0.52 -9.66 -11.49
CA ILE A 51 0.99 -8.39 -12.05
C ILE A 51 -0.06 -7.85 -13.02
N LEU A 52 -0.40 -6.57 -12.87
CA LEU A 52 -1.32 -5.87 -13.75
C LEU A 52 -0.73 -5.75 -15.16
N LYS A 53 -1.56 -5.96 -16.17
CA LYS A 53 -1.22 -5.72 -17.58
C LYS A 53 -1.36 -4.25 -17.95
N GLU A 54 -2.25 -3.54 -17.26
CA GLU A 54 -2.50 -2.13 -17.45
C GLU A 54 -2.83 -1.45 -16.11
N PRO A 55 -2.50 -0.15 -15.94
CA PRO A 55 -2.72 0.49 -14.64
C PRO A 55 -4.19 0.65 -14.28
N VAL A 56 -4.52 0.38 -13.02
CA VAL A 56 -5.84 0.60 -12.42
C VAL A 56 -5.84 1.91 -11.63
N ARG A 57 -6.73 2.84 -11.96
CA ARG A 57 -6.80 4.18 -11.36
C ARG A 57 -8.02 4.32 -10.46
N LEU A 58 -7.79 4.70 -9.21
CA LEU A 58 -8.83 4.95 -8.23
C LEU A 58 -8.93 6.45 -7.93
N THR A 59 -10.09 7.06 -8.12
CA THR A 59 -10.36 8.41 -7.61
C THR A 59 -10.89 8.30 -6.18
N ILE A 60 -10.22 8.98 -5.24
CA ILE A 60 -10.52 8.96 -3.81
C ILE A 60 -11.07 10.31 -3.36
N LYS A 61 -12.19 10.28 -2.63
CA LYS A 61 -12.75 11.44 -1.92
C LYS A 61 -13.05 11.06 -0.48
N THR A 62 -12.47 11.78 0.47
CA THR A 62 -12.68 11.58 1.91
C THR A 62 -12.50 10.10 2.33
N GLY A 63 -11.42 9.48 1.88
CA GLY A 63 -11.10 8.07 2.19
C GLY A 63 -11.92 7.02 1.44
N LYS A 64 -12.80 7.41 0.52
CA LYS A 64 -13.64 6.49 -0.25
C LYS A 64 -13.30 6.53 -1.74
N VAL A 65 -13.22 5.36 -2.35
CA VAL A 65 -13.18 5.19 -3.81
C VAL A 65 -14.51 5.61 -4.41
N VAL A 66 -14.49 6.63 -5.27
CA VAL A 66 -15.69 7.13 -5.97
C VAL A 66 -15.69 6.81 -7.46
N LYS A 67 -14.54 6.44 -8.01
CA LYS A 67 -14.39 6.05 -9.43
C LYS A 67 -13.22 5.09 -9.58
N ILE A 68 -13.39 4.09 -10.44
CA ILE A 68 -12.36 3.12 -10.82
C ILE A 68 -12.25 3.16 -12.34
N GLU A 69 -11.03 3.29 -12.86
CA GLU A 69 -10.76 3.44 -14.29
C GLU A 69 -9.58 2.57 -14.73
N GLY A 70 -9.61 2.16 -15.99
CA GLY A 70 -8.64 1.26 -16.61
C GLY A 70 -9.37 0.39 -17.63
N GLY A 71 -8.74 -0.70 -18.08
CA GLY A 71 -9.41 -1.67 -18.94
C GLY A 71 -10.00 -2.84 -18.16
N LYS A 72 -9.71 -4.06 -18.60
CA LYS A 72 -10.42 -5.27 -18.14
C LYS A 72 -10.20 -5.53 -16.66
N GLU A 73 -8.95 -5.38 -16.20
CA GLU A 73 -8.54 -5.62 -14.83
C GLU A 73 -9.20 -4.63 -13.85
N ALA A 74 -9.33 -3.35 -14.25
CA ALA A 74 -10.05 -2.35 -13.47
C ALA A 74 -11.55 -2.66 -13.34
N ALA A 75 -12.20 -3.10 -14.43
CA ALA A 75 -13.61 -3.49 -14.42
C ALA A 75 -13.87 -4.73 -13.55
N GLU A 76 -12.96 -5.70 -13.58
CA GLU A 76 -13.00 -6.88 -12.71
C GLU A 76 -12.84 -6.50 -11.24
N TYR A 77 -11.88 -5.64 -10.93
CA TYR A 77 -11.67 -5.14 -9.59
C TYR A 77 -12.89 -4.39 -9.05
N GLU A 78 -13.46 -3.49 -9.84
CA GLU A 78 -14.67 -2.76 -9.47
C GLU A 78 -15.85 -3.70 -9.19
N LYS A 79 -16.05 -4.69 -10.06
CA LYS A 79 -17.11 -5.70 -9.89
C LYS A 79 -16.90 -6.49 -8.60
N TRP A 80 -15.68 -6.91 -8.30
CA TRP A 80 -15.36 -7.67 -7.10
C TRP A 80 -15.61 -6.86 -5.83
N LEU A 81 -15.10 -5.63 -5.76
CA LEU A 81 -15.32 -4.72 -4.63
C LEU A 81 -16.81 -4.49 -4.35
N LYS A 82 -17.61 -4.30 -5.40
CA LYS A 82 -19.06 -4.08 -5.30
C LYS A 82 -19.85 -5.35 -4.99
N SER A 83 -19.35 -6.53 -5.35
CA SER A 83 -20.06 -7.80 -5.17
C SER A 83 -20.38 -8.13 -3.71
N PHE A 84 -19.58 -7.63 -2.76
CA PHE A 84 -19.81 -7.79 -1.33
C PHE A 84 -20.98 -6.97 -0.79
N ASN A 85 -21.51 -6.00 -1.55
CA ASN A 85 -22.57 -5.09 -1.12
C ASN A 85 -22.28 -4.40 0.23
N HIS A 86 -21.01 -4.13 0.53
CA HIS A 86 -20.58 -3.60 1.82
C HIS A 86 -19.77 -2.31 1.65
N PRO A 87 -20.15 -1.20 2.33
CA PRO A 87 -19.54 0.11 2.10
C PRO A 87 -18.05 0.16 2.45
N GLN A 88 -17.60 -0.66 3.40
CA GLN A 88 -16.19 -0.71 3.80
C GLN A 88 -15.27 -1.17 2.66
N MET A 89 -15.75 -1.99 1.71
CA MET A 89 -14.90 -2.46 0.60
C MET A 89 -14.42 -1.32 -0.31
N LEU A 90 -15.12 -0.19 -0.32
CA LEU A 90 -14.72 0.99 -1.10
C LEU A 90 -13.94 2.02 -0.29
N LYS A 91 -13.46 1.67 0.91
CA LYS A 91 -12.69 2.58 1.78
C LYS A 91 -11.24 2.11 1.90
N LEU A 92 -10.33 3.08 1.99
CA LEU A 92 -8.91 2.83 2.24
C LEU A 92 -8.70 2.28 3.66
N ALA A 93 -7.76 1.35 3.78
CA ALA A 93 -7.42 0.64 5.00
C ALA A 93 -6.04 1.04 5.54
N HIS A 94 -5.02 1.04 4.70
CA HIS A 94 -3.65 1.40 5.08
C HIS A 94 -2.84 1.83 3.86
N VAL A 95 -1.66 2.35 4.13
CA VAL A 95 -0.61 2.59 3.15
C VAL A 95 0.69 2.03 3.69
N CYS A 96 1.48 1.44 2.81
CA CYS A 96 2.80 0.94 3.15
C CYS A 96 3.88 1.47 2.21
N TYR A 97 5.09 1.64 2.72
CA TYR A 97 6.30 1.91 1.95
C TYR A 97 7.17 0.64 1.87
N GLY A 98 7.62 0.31 0.67
CA GLY A 98 8.49 -0.84 0.42
C GLY A 98 9.96 -0.46 0.37
N PHE A 99 10.79 -1.14 1.16
CA PHE A 99 12.24 -0.94 1.29
C PHE A 99 13.02 -2.24 1.50
N ASN A 100 12.54 -3.36 0.96
CA ASN A 100 13.35 -4.57 0.92
C ASN A 100 14.29 -4.53 -0.30
N PRO A 101 15.62 -4.61 -0.12
CA PRO A 101 16.55 -4.50 -1.24
C PRO A 101 16.52 -5.70 -2.19
N GLY A 102 16.01 -6.84 -1.74
CA GLY A 102 15.90 -8.08 -2.51
C GLY A 102 14.54 -8.31 -3.17
N ALA A 103 13.49 -7.58 -2.75
CA ALA A 103 12.14 -7.78 -3.25
C ALA A 103 12.01 -7.45 -4.74
N ARG A 104 11.21 -8.25 -5.44
CA ARG A 104 10.90 -8.12 -6.86
C ARG A 104 9.40 -8.17 -7.08
N LEU A 105 8.96 -7.57 -8.17
CA LEU A 105 7.57 -7.71 -8.62
C LEU A 105 7.35 -9.12 -9.16
N THR A 106 6.56 -9.91 -8.43
CA THR A 106 6.27 -11.31 -8.72
C THR A 106 4.77 -11.57 -8.93
N GLY A 107 3.91 -10.68 -8.44
CA GLY A 107 2.47 -10.92 -8.36
C GLY A 107 2.04 -11.60 -7.06
N ASP A 108 3.00 -11.97 -6.19
CA ASP A 108 2.73 -12.36 -4.81
C ASP A 108 2.75 -11.11 -3.93
N ILE A 109 1.59 -10.77 -3.39
CA ILE A 109 1.40 -9.54 -2.63
C ILE A 109 2.35 -9.43 -1.44
N LEU A 110 2.71 -10.56 -0.82
CA LEU A 110 3.58 -10.55 0.35
C LEU A 110 4.99 -10.10 0.00
N GLU A 111 5.49 -10.36 -1.20
CA GLU A 111 6.79 -9.82 -1.65
C GLU A 111 6.62 -8.41 -2.23
N ASP A 112 5.59 -8.22 -3.05
CA ASP A 112 5.40 -7.02 -3.85
C ASP A 112 5.19 -5.75 -3.00
N GLU A 113 4.54 -5.89 -1.84
CA GLU A 113 4.34 -4.80 -0.89
C GLU A 113 5.64 -4.29 -0.21
N ARG A 114 6.78 -4.96 -0.44
CA ARG A 114 8.12 -4.54 0.02
C ARG A 114 9.04 -4.05 -1.10
N ILE A 115 8.55 -3.96 -2.33
CA ILE A 115 9.35 -3.49 -3.47
C ILE A 115 9.97 -2.14 -3.13
N TRP A 116 11.29 -2.06 -3.28
CA TRP A 116 12.05 -0.85 -2.97
C TRP A 116 11.52 0.36 -3.73
N GLY A 117 11.15 1.40 -2.99
CA GLY A 117 10.66 2.66 -3.55
C GLY A 117 9.22 2.59 -4.09
N GLY A 118 8.53 1.47 -3.85
CA GLY A 118 7.10 1.33 -4.09
C GLY A 118 6.27 1.81 -2.89
N THR A 119 5.01 2.11 -3.15
CA THR A 119 3.98 2.20 -2.11
C THR A 119 2.89 1.19 -2.38
N GLU A 120 2.27 0.71 -1.31
CA GLU A 120 1.13 -0.19 -1.35
C GLU A 120 -0.05 0.51 -0.68
N TRP A 121 -1.27 0.24 -1.17
CA TRP A 121 -2.50 0.75 -0.57
C TRP A 121 -3.57 -0.33 -0.43
N GLY A 122 -3.95 -0.57 0.83
CA GLY A 122 -4.99 -1.52 1.19
C GLY A 122 -6.38 -0.89 1.18
N LEU A 123 -7.40 -1.68 0.82
CA LEU A 123 -8.82 -1.34 0.92
C LEU A 123 -9.61 -2.41 1.69
N GLY A 124 -10.76 -2.02 2.24
CA GLY A 124 -11.67 -2.95 2.90
C GLY A 124 -11.39 -3.10 4.39
N ASN A 125 -11.32 -4.34 4.86
CA ASN A 125 -11.13 -4.68 6.26
C ASN A 125 -9.85 -4.05 6.82
N VAL A 126 -9.91 -3.51 8.04
CA VAL A 126 -8.75 -2.96 8.76
C VAL A 126 -8.50 -3.80 10.00
N GLY A 127 -7.32 -4.42 10.08
CA GLY A 127 -6.93 -5.25 11.20
C GLY A 127 -6.72 -4.46 12.50
N ALA A 128 -6.90 -5.14 13.64
CA ALA A 128 -6.73 -4.54 14.97
C ALA A 128 -5.29 -4.07 15.25
N ILE A 129 -4.32 -4.58 14.48
CA ILE A 129 -2.91 -4.17 14.55
C ILE A 129 -2.70 -2.71 14.09
N LEU A 130 -3.52 -2.24 13.15
CA LEU A 130 -3.44 -0.89 12.58
C LEU A 130 -4.33 0.11 13.32
N VAL A 131 -5.51 -0.34 13.77
CA VAL A 131 -6.50 0.48 14.45
C VAL A 131 -7.05 -0.30 15.64
N PRO A 132 -7.03 0.22 16.87
CA PRO A 132 -7.61 -0.46 18.02
C PRO A 132 -9.06 -0.89 17.75
N GLY A 133 -9.36 -2.18 17.93
CA GLY A 133 -10.68 -2.76 17.65
C GLY A 133 -10.95 -3.11 16.18
N GLY A 134 -10.09 -2.66 15.25
CA GLY A 134 -10.23 -2.89 13.81
C GLY A 134 -11.45 -2.21 13.19
N ILE A 135 -11.60 -2.35 11.88
CA ILE A 135 -12.79 -1.92 11.13
C ILE A 135 -13.19 -3.07 10.22
N SER A 136 -14.33 -3.70 10.51
CA SER A 136 -14.77 -4.90 9.81
C SER A 136 -15.13 -4.61 8.35
N GLY A 137 -14.56 -5.39 7.43
CA GLY A 137 -14.94 -5.47 6.03
C GLY A 137 -15.05 -6.95 5.59
N PRO A 138 -15.88 -7.29 4.60
CA PRO A 138 -16.00 -8.66 4.11
C PRO A 138 -14.71 -9.24 3.51
N SER A 139 -13.81 -8.39 3.05
CA SER A 139 -12.51 -8.77 2.49
C SER A 139 -11.49 -7.63 2.64
N HIS A 140 -10.26 -7.91 2.22
CA HIS A 140 -9.14 -6.98 2.12
C HIS A 140 -8.51 -7.12 0.72
N THR A 141 -7.88 -6.05 0.23
CA THR A 141 -7.19 -6.03 -1.06
C THR A 141 -6.12 -4.97 -1.04
N ASP A 142 -4.98 -5.28 -1.65
CA ASP A 142 -3.78 -4.46 -1.65
C ASP A 142 -3.33 -4.25 -3.09
N GLY A 143 -3.02 -3.00 -3.43
CA GLY A 143 -2.56 -2.61 -4.76
C GLY A 143 -1.22 -1.87 -4.70
N ILE A 144 -0.34 -2.19 -5.65
CA ILE A 144 1.03 -1.70 -5.66
C ILE A 144 1.20 -0.53 -6.64
N CYS A 145 1.78 0.55 -6.14
CA CYS A 145 2.26 1.71 -6.88
C CYS A 145 3.79 1.66 -6.94
N LEU A 146 4.34 1.31 -8.10
CA LEU A 146 5.78 1.26 -8.33
C LEU A 146 6.37 2.68 -8.42
N ASN A 147 7.68 2.80 -8.15
CA ASN A 147 8.45 4.03 -8.36
C ASN A 147 7.74 5.28 -7.82
N SER A 148 7.30 5.22 -6.56
CA SER A 148 6.56 6.32 -5.95
C SER A 148 7.48 7.51 -5.68
N SER A 149 6.95 8.73 -5.82
CA SER A 149 7.56 9.94 -5.27
C SER A 149 6.80 10.32 -3.99
N VAL A 150 7.51 10.68 -2.93
CA VAL A 150 6.94 10.90 -1.59
C VAL A 150 7.40 12.24 -1.03
N TRP A 151 6.42 12.98 -0.49
CA TRP A 151 6.61 14.23 0.24
C TRP A 151 6.09 14.08 1.66
N LEU A 152 6.87 14.56 2.63
CA LEU A 152 6.46 14.73 4.02
C LEU A 152 6.48 16.23 4.33
N ASP A 153 5.34 16.79 4.72
CA ASP A 153 5.16 18.21 5.04
C ASP A 153 5.72 19.17 3.96
N GLY A 154 5.58 18.78 2.69
CA GLY A 154 6.05 19.54 1.52
C GLY A 154 7.52 19.31 1.15
N VAL A 155 8.28 18.53 1.94
CA VAL A 155 9.66 18.14 1.63
C VAL A 155 9.67 16.81 0.90
N GLN A 156 10.22 16.77 -0.31
CA GLN A 156 10.36 15.54 -1.08
C GLN A 156 11.48 14.68 -0.49
N ILE A 157 11.14 13.47 -0.04
CA ILE A 157 12.11 12.52 0.52
C ILE A 157 12.47 11.40 -0.46
N MET A 158 11.60 11.17 -1.46
CA MET A 158 11.78 10.14 -2.47
C MET A 158 11.25 10.64 -3.82
N ASP A 159 11.98 10.40 -4.90
CA ASP A 159 11.54 10.67 -6.27
C ASP A 159 11.64 9.42 -7.12
N LYS A 160 10.52 8.93 -7.64
CA LYS A 160 10.45 7.76 -8.51
C LYS A 160 11.18 6.54 -7.93
N GLY A 161 10.99 6.29 -6.64
CA GLY A 161 11.65 5.22 -5.89
C GLY A 161 13.10 5.51 -5.47
N GLN A 162 13.69 6.65 -5.87
CA GLN A 162 15.03 7.06 -5.46
C GLN A 162 14.99 7.92 -4.21
N ILE A 163 15.77 7.56 -3.20
CA ILE A 163 15.84 8.29 -1.93
C ILE A 163 16.62 9.60 -2.13
N LEU A 164 15.98 10.73 -1.79
CA LEU A 164 16.58 12.06 -1.89
C LEU A 164 17.12 12.58 -0.55
N ASP A 165 16.51 12.18 0.56
CA ASP A 165 16.93 12.62 1.88
C ASP A 165 18.39 12.21 2.17
N PRO A 166 19.28 13.13 2.59
CA PRO A 166 20.70 12.84 2.78
C PRO A 166 21.01 11.77 3.84
N GLU A 167 20.21 11.66 4.89
CA GLU A 167 20.41 10.65 5.94
C GLU A 167 19.93 9.28 5.48
N LEU A 168 18.72 9.23 4.90
CA LEU A 168 18.15 7.99 4.35
C LEU A 168 19.01 7.45 3.20
N LYS A 169 19.59 8.32 2.37
CA LYS A 169 20.47 7.90 1.26
C LYS A 169 21.71 7.17 1.76
N LYS A 170 22.34 7.63 2.84
CA LYS A 170 23.49 6.92 3.46
C LYS A 170 23.11 5.53 3.99
N LEU A 171 21.85 5.34 4.40
CA LEU A 171 21.35 4.02 4.82
C LEU A 171 21.05 3.13 3.62
N ALA A 172 20.43 3.68 2.56
CA ALA A 172 20.16 2.99 1.31
C ALA A 172 21.45 2.50 0.62
N GLU A 173 22.51 3.32 0.63
CA GLU A 173 23.84 2.96 0.12
C GLU A 173 24.39 1.68 0.76
N LYS A 174 24.22 1.52 2.08
CA LYS A 174 24.66 0.31 2.81
C LYS A 174 23.91 -0.95 2.38
N LEU A 175 22.72 -0.78 1.81
CA LEU A 175 21.87 -1.86 1.30
C LEU A 175 22.04 -2.07 -0.23
N GLY A 176 22.99 -1.37 -0.86
CA GLY A 176 23.23 -1.47 -2.30
C GLY A 176 22.15 -0.77 -3.14
N LYS A 177 21.46 0.23 -2.59
CA LYS A 177 20.41 0.99 -3.26
C LYS A 177 20.83 2.45 -3.39
N VAL A 178 21.18 2.85 -4.62
CA VAL A 178 21.46 4.24 -5.04
C VAL A 178 20.95 4.42 -6.46
#